data_AF-A0A2V7KAS1-F1
#
_entry.id   AF-A0A2V7KAS1-F1
#
_cell.length_a   1.000
_cell.length_b   1.000
_cell.length_c   1.000
_cell.angle_alpha   90.00
_cell.angle_beta   90.00
_cell.angle_gamma   90.00
#
_symmetry.space_group_name_H-M   'P 1'
#
loop_
_entity.id
_entity.type
_entity.pdbx_description
1 polymer ?
#
loop_
_entity_poly.entity_id
_entity_poly.type
_entity_poly.pdbx_seq_one_letter_code
_entity_poly.pdbx_strand_id
1 'polypeptide(L)'
;MRVSFLIAAAVMLAACDTATAPRSMQSSVDDSRLPADLRAAYFDDASRLALRDLVATGFREIRIPQEAVQPYYNALVSVYNAAALPARDTVVDVYRIHTFALPATRSLYLVVGLNEVWAHRLTHDSLPTGNILVDRLVTDFALSVDIVDTLFTGDLLIVLRSAEPLNMAALAPQFRQASGVHSANPDTRIGDGNDIGGERDDATRLAYSVGYGDCPAGCIARRFYHFAIHDDGTVEYLGASGSPPPQPGSP
;
A
#
# COMPACT_ATOMS: atom_id res chain seq x y z
N MET A 1 -12.69 -74.59 -17.92
CA MET A 1 -12.76 -73.55 -16.87
C MET A 1 -12.12 -72.28 -17.41
N ARG A 2 -12.91 -71.28 -17.81
CA ARG A 2 -12.43 -69.97 -18.26
C ARG A 2 -12.63 -68.98 -17.13
N VAL A 3 -11.53 -68.48 -16.57
CA VAL A 3 -11.54 -67.42 -15.57
C VAL A 3 -11.49 -66.10 -16.34
N SER A 4 -12.59 -65.37 -16.37
CA SER A 4 -12.65 -64.01 -16.90
C SER A 4 -12.22 -63.03 -15.81
N PHE A 5 -11.05 -62.41 -15.97
CA PHE A 5 -10.63 -61.28 -15.16
C PHE A 5 -11.31 -60.01 -15.67
N LEU A 6 -12.22 -59.44 -14.89
CA LEU A 6 -12.72 -58.08 -15.08
C LEU A 6 -11.68 -57.11 -14.51
N ILE A 7 -10.95 -56.44 -15.39
CA ILE A 7 -10.11 -55.30 -15.02
C ILE A 7 -11.04 -54.08 -14.91
N ALA A 8 -11.36 -53.69 -13.69
CA ALA A 8 -11.99 -52.40 -13.42
C ALA A 8 -10.93 -51.31 -13.56
N ALA A 9 -10.98 -50.56 -14.66
CA ALA A 9 -10.17 -49.35 -14.84
C ALA A 9 -10.70 -48.26 -13.88
N ALA A 10 -9.97 -48.02 -12.80
CA ALA A 10 -10.19 -46.86 -11.94
C ALA A 10 -9.76 -45.60 -12.70
N VAL A 11 -10.73 -44.84 -13.18
CA VAL A 11 -10.51 -43.49 -13.72
C VAL A 11 -10.21 -42.59 -12.52
N MET A 12 -8.94 -42.30 -12.30
CA MET A 12 -8.50 -41.23 -11.39
C MET A 12 -8.90 -39.90 -12.03
N LEU A 13 -10.02 -39.33 -11.57
CA LEU A 13 -10.35 -37.93 -11.82
C LEU A 13 -9.32 -37.09 -11.07
N ALA A 14 -8.28 -36.64 -11.76
CA ALA A 14 -7.52 -35.49 -11.33
C ALA A 14 -8.49 -34.31 -11.35
N ALA A 15 -8.96 -33.89 -10.18
CA ALA A 15 -9.62 -32.60 -10.05
C ALA A 15 -8.57 -31.55 -10.43
N CYS A 16 -8.64 -31.05 -11.66
CA CYS A 16 -7.94 -29.83 -12.02
C CYS A 16 -8.43 -28.76 -11.05
N ASP A 17 -7.55 -28.30 -10.18
CA ASP A 17 -7.80 -27.19 -9.27
C ASP A 17 -7.89 -25.92 -10.13
N THR A 18 -9.06 -25.69 -10.72
CA THR A 18 -9.34 -24.60 -11.67
C THR A 18 -9.14 -23.21 -11.04
N ALA A 19 -8.95 -23.13 -9.73
CA ALA A 19 -8.64 -21.91 -8.99
C ALA A 19 -7.18 -21.42 -9.16
N THR A 20 -6.29 -22.23 -9.74
CA THR A 20 -4.86 -21.87 -9.90
C THR A 20 -4.40 -21.70 -11.36
N ALA A 21 -5.22 -22.06 -12.34
CA ALA A 21 -4.85 -21.93 -13.75
C ALA A 21 -4.90 -20.45 -14.21
N PRO A 22 -3.94 -20.00 -15.05
CA PRO A 22 -3.99 -18.68 -15.64
C PRO A 22 -5.28 -18.43 -16.42
N ARG A 23 -5.82 -17.21 -16.31
CA ARG A 23 -7.03 -16.80 -17.04
C ARG A 23 -6.97 -15.32 -17.34
N SER A 24 -7.42 -14.92 -18.53
CA SER A 24 -7.53 -13.52 -18.91
C SER A 24 -8.97 -13.10 -19.19
N MET A 25 -9.23 -11.81 -19.04
CA MET A 25 -10.47 -11.18 -19.49
C MET A 25 -10.26 -9.69 -19.77
N GLN A 26 -11.15 -9.10 -20.55
CA GLN A 26 -11.24 -7.65 -20.70
C GLN A 26 -11.85 -7.04 -19.45
N SER A 27 -11.25 -5.96 -18.97
CA SER A 27 -11.73 -5.17 -17.84
C SER A 27 -11.77 -3.68 -18.18
N SER A 28 -12.24 -2.87 -17.24
CA SER A 28 -12.33 -1.42 -17.39
C SER A 28 -11.59 -0.71 -16.26
N VAL A 29 -11.06 0.47 -16.56
CA VAL A 29 -10.51 1.42 -15.57
C VAL A 29 -11.58 2.34 -14.98
N ASP A 30 -12.85 2.15 -15.35
CA ASP A 30 -14.00 2.90 -14.81
C ASP A 30 -14.16 2.64 -13.30
N ASP A 31 -13.92 3.69 -12.52
CA ASP A 31 -13.96 3.68 -11.07
C ASP A 31 -15.31 4.18 -10.50
N SER A 32 -16.28 4.51 -11.35
CA SER A 32 -17.58 5.07 -10.94
C SER A 32 -18.37 4.12 -10.04
N ARG A 33 -18.10 2.81 -10.14
CA ARG A 33 -18.73 1.75 -9.34
C ARG A 33 -18.04 1.47 -8.02
N LEU A 34 -16.82 1.99 -7.80
CA LEU A 34 -16.12 1.80 -6.55
C LEU A 34 -16.76 2.68 -5.46
N PRO A 35 -16.90 2.16 -4.23
CA PRO A 35 -17.15 3.00 -3.07
C PRO A 35 -16.10 4.10 -2.91
N ALA A 36 -16.48 5.27 -2.39
CA ALA A 36 -15.58 6.42 -2.29
C ALA A 36 -14.36 6.17 -1.40
N ASP A 37 -14.55 5.43 -0.31
CA ASP A 37 -13.50 4.96 0.59
C ASP A 37 -12.53 4.00 -0.12
N LEU A 38 -13.04 3.08 -0.94
CA LEU A 38 -12.19 2.18 -1.72
C LEU A 38 -11.41 2.91 -2.80
N ARG A 39 -12.01 3.90 -3.49
CA ARG A 39 -11.28 4.74 -4.44
C ARG A 39 -10.14 5.48 -3.75
N ALA A 40 -10.38 6.05 -2.57
CA ALA A 40 -9.33 6.73 -1.81
C ALA A 40 -8.22 5.75 -1.37
N ALA A 41 -8.59 4.55 -0.91
CA ALA A 41 -7.63 3.51 -0.54
C ALA A 41 -6.77 3.05 -1.74
N TYR A 42 -7.37 2.85 -2.91
CA TYR A 42 -6.62 2.51 -4.13
C TYR A 42 -5.73 3.64 -4.61
N PHE A 43 -6.14 4.89 -4.43
CA PHE A 43 -5.26 6.02 -4.72
C PHE A 43 -4.04 6.06 -3.78
N ASP A 44 -4.24 5.74 -2.50
CA ASP A 44 -3.14 5.61 -1.53
C ASP A 44 -2.21 4.43 -1.87
N ASP A 45 -2.77 3.29 -2.25
CA ASP A 45 -2.01 2.11 -2.67
C ASP A 45 -1.19 2.42 -3.93
N ALA A 46 -1.83 2.97 -4.96
CA ALA A 46 -1.17 3.35 -6.20
C ALA A 46 -0.05 4.37 -5.98
N SER A 47 -0.27 5.34 -5.10
CA SER A 47 0.73 6.34 -4.75
C SER A 47 1.93 5.71 -4.05
N ARG A 48 1.70 4.72 -3.19
CA ARG A 48 2.76 3.99 -2.50
C ARG A 48 3.55 3.09 -3.46
N LEU A 49 2.86 2.38 -4.36
CA LEU A 49 3.49 1.58 -5.42
C LEU A 49 4.39 2.46 -6.30
N ALA A 50 3.85 3.56 -6.82
CA ALA A 50 4.62 4.52 -7.61
C ALA A 50 5.84 5.06 -6.84
N LEU A 51 5.69 5.41 -5.56
CA LEU A 51 6.79 5.91 -4.76
C LEU A 51 7.88 4.86 -4.54
N ARG A 52 7.54 3.57 -4.38
CA ARG A 52 8.52 2.48 -4.26
C ARG A 52 9.42 2.43 -5.51
N ASP A 53 8.84 2.48 -6.70
CA ASP A 53 9.58 2.46 -7.97
C ASP A 53 10.43 3.71 -8.17
N LEU A 54 9.85 4.88 -7.92
CA LEU A 54 10.53 6.16 -8.05
C LEU A 54 11.74 6.23 -7.12
N VAL A 55 11.60 5.83 -5.85
CA VAL A 55 12.72 5.85 -4.90
C VAL A 55 13.82 4.86 -5.29
N ALA A 56 13.45 3.69 -5.84
CA ALA A 56 14.41 2.72 -6.36
C ALA A 56 15.26 3.29 -7.53
N THR A 57 14.70 4.23 -8.30
CA THR A 57 15.39 4.95 -9.39
C THR A 57 16.03 6.27 -8.96
N GLY A 58 16.06 6.56 -7.65
CA GLY A 58 16.76 7.72 -7.09
C GLY A 58 15.91 8.99 -6.95
N PHE A 59 14.59 8.90 -7.04
CA PHE A 59 13.68 10.03 -6.81
C PHE A 59 13.84 10.64 -5.41
N ARG A 60 13.80 11.98 -5.33
CA ARG A 60 14.03 12.76 -4.10
C ARG A 60 13.07 13.94 -3.90
N GLU A 61 12.07 14.09 -4.77
CA GLU A 61 11.09 15.18 -4.62
C GLU A 61 9.99 14.80 -3.62
N ILE A 62 9.30 15.82 -3.09
CA ILE A 62 8.26 15.66 -2.06
C ILE A 62 6.93 15.24 -2.68
N ARG A 63 6.52 15.84 -3.80
CA ARG A 63 5.27 15.50 -4.47
C ARG A 63 5.49 14.27 -5.35
N ILE A 64 4.60 13.28 -5.25
CA ILE A 64 4.66 12.09 -6.09
C ILE A 64 4.03 12.47 -7.45
N PRO A 65 4.73 12.27 -8.59
CA PRO A 65 4.20 12.63 -9.89
C PRO A 65 2.96 11.80 -10.24
N GLN A 66 1.87 12.46 -10.64
CA GLN A 66 0.58 11.80 -10.90
C GLN A 66 0.68 10.80 -12.07
N GLU A 67 1.53 11.08 -13.05
CA GLU A 67 1.81 10.20 -14.17
C GLU A 67 2.42 8.85 -13.76
N ALA A 68 3.12 8.79 -12.62
CA ALA A 68 3.63 7.56 -12.04
C ALA A 68 2.56 6.81 -11.23
N VAL A 69 1.63 7.55 -10.62
CA VAL A 69 0.52 6.98 -9.81
C VAL A 69 -0.56 6.36 -10.69
N GLN A 70 -0.95 7.04 -11.77
CA GLN A 70 -2.13 6.68 -12.56
C GLN A 70 -2.09 5.25 -13.13
N PRO A 71 -0.97 4.72 -13.63
CA PRO A 71 -0.93 3.34 -14.13
C PRO A 71 -1.22 2.29 -13.06
N TYR A 72 -0.74 2.49 -11.83
CA TYR A 72 -1.04 1.62 -10.71
C TYR A 72 -2.49 1.74 -10.26
N TYR A 73 -3.03 2.96 -10.22
CA TYR A 73 -4.43 3.18 -9.88
C TYR A 73 -5.37 2.46 -10.87
N ASN A 74 -5.11 2.66 -12.16
CA ASN A 74 -5.87 1.99 -13.23
C ASN A 74 -5.79 0.47 -13.10
N ALA A 75 -4.60 -0.08 -12.81
CA ALA A 75 -4.43 -1.52 -12.64
C ALA A 75 -5.24 -2.07 -11.46
N LEU A 76 -5.24 -1.39 -10.30
CA LEU A 76 -6.04 -1.78 -9.14
C LEU A 76 -7.54 -1.76 -9.45
N VAL A 77 -8.03 -0.73 -10.14
CA VAL A 77 -9.43 -0.63 -10.60
C VAL A 77 -9.77 -1.74 -11.61
N SER A 78 -8.87 -2.04 -12.54
CA SER A 78 -9.06 -3.11 -13.52
C SER A 78 -9.14 -4.50 -12.86
N VAL A 79 -8.30 -4.80 -11.86
CA VAL A 79 -8.43 -6.04 -11.07
C VAL A 79 -9.75 -6.07 -10.32
N TYR A 80 -10.14 -4.97 -9.68
CA TYR A 80 -11.44 -4.87 -9.02
C TYR A 80 -12.61 -5.16 -9.98
N ASN A 81 -12.58 -4.59 -11.18
CA ASN A 81 -13.65 -4.75 -12.17
C ASN A 81 -13.66 -6.14 -12.84
N ALA A 82 -12.55 -6.89 -12.79
CA ALA A 82 -12.41 -8.21 -13.41
C ALA A 82 -13.03 -9.36 -12.57
N ALA A 83 -14.31 -9.21 -12.22
CA ALA A 83 -15.01 -10.07 -11.25
C ALA A 83 -15.09 -11.57 -11.63
N ALA A 84 -14.81 -11.93 -12.89
CA ALA A 84 -14.81 -13.32 -13.34
C ALA A 84 -13.42 -14.00 -13.29
N LEU A 85 -12.37 -13.26 -12.90
CA LEU A 85 -11.03 -13.84 -12.73
C LEU A 85 -10.91 -14.60 -11.40
N PRO A 86 -10.15 -15.72 -11.39
CA PRO A 86 -9.84 -16.40 -10.14
C PRO A 86 -9.10 -15.47 -9.18
N ALA A 87 -9.29 -15.70 -7.87
CA ALA A 87 -8.68 -14.97 -6.78
C ALA A 87 -8.97 -13.46 -6.71
N ARG A 88 -9.74 -12.87 -7.64
CA ARG A 88 -10.19 -11.48 -7.54
C ARG A 88 -10.94 -11.26 -6.23
N ASP A 89 -11.93 -12.09 -5.95
CA ASP A 89 -12.71 -12.06 -4.71
C ASP A 89 -11.82 -12.23 -3.47
N THR A 90 -10.81 -13.07 -3.59
CA THR A 90 -9.87 -13.37 -2.53
C THR A 90 -9.04 -12.14 -2.14
N VAL A 91 -8.48 -11.44 -3.12
CA VAL A 91 -7.63 -10.27 -2.85
C VAL A 91 -8.43 -9.01 -2.52
N VAL A 92 -9.62 -8.85 -3.10
CA VAL A 92 -10.46 -7.66 -2.90
C VAL A 92 -11.41 -7.79 -1.72
N ASP A 93 -12.13 -8.90 -1.59
CA ASP A 93 -13.27 -9.02 -0.67
C ASP A 93 -12.92 -9.84 0.58
N VAL A 94 -12.21 -10.96 0.43
CA VAL A 94 -11.89 -11.88 1.53
C VAL A 94 -10.79 -11.31 2.42
N TYR A 95 -9.62 -11.02 1.84
CA TYR A 95 -8.47 -10.51 2.60
C TYR A 95 -8.35 -8.99 2.55
N ARG A 96 -9.08 -8.31 1.66
CA ARG A 96 -9.08 -6.85 1.50
C ARG A 96 -7.65 -6.29 1.48
N ILE A 97 -6.83 -6.85 0.60
CA ILE A 97 -5.38 -6.61 0.58
C ILE A 97 -5.13 -5.20 0.10
N HIS A 98 -4.33 -4.46 0.88
CA HIS A 98 -3.82 -3.13 0.58
C HIS A 98 -2.30 -3.13 0.72
N THR A 99 -1.65 -2.08 0.23
CA THR A 99 -0.20 -1.92 0.40
C THR A 99 0.17 -1.80 1.88
N PHE A 100 1.25 -2.48 2.28
CA PHE A 100 1.86 -2.29 3.59
C PHE A 100 2.36 -0.84 3.69
N ALA A 101 2.24 -0.22 4.86
CA ALA A 101 2.51 1.20 5.09
C ALA A 101 4.01 1.55 5.12
N LEU A 102 4.71 1.19 4.03
CA LEU A 102 6.13 1.39 3.79
C LEU A 102 6.35 1.56 2.27
N PRO A 103 6.85 2.71 1.79
CA PRO A 103 7.14 3.94 2.55
C PRO A 103 5.87 4.61 3.11
N ALA A 104 6.04 5.43 4.15
CA ALA A 104 4.96 6.28 4.65
C ALA A 104 4.69 7.41 3.64
N THR A 105 3.41 7.60 3.33
CA THR A 105 2.97 8.59 2.33
C THR A 105 2.06 9.67 2.89
N ARG A 106 1.55 9.50 4.11
CA ARG A 106 0.51 10.37 4.69
C ARG A 106 0.93 11.07 5.96
N SER A 107 1.91 10.55 6.69
CA SER A 107 2.30 11.11 7.97
C SER A 107 3.80 11.12 8.18
N LEU A 108 4.23 12.11 8.96
CA LEU A 108 5.56 12.20 9.56
C LEU A 108 5.40 12.65 11.00
N TYR A 109 6.36 12.33 11.84
CA TYR A 109 6.41 12.85 13.21
C TYR A 109 7.60 13.79 13.37
N LEU A 110 7.38 14.81 14.19
CA LEU A 110 8.36 15.78 14.65
C LEU A 110 8.59 15.57 16.14
N VAL A 111 9.84 15.59 16.56
CA VAL A 111 10.23 15.72 17.97
C VAL A 111 10.84 17.11 18.13
N VAL A 112 10.21 17.93 18.96
CA VAL A 112 10.50 19.36 19.09
C VAL A 112 10.69 19.72 20.56
N GLY A 113 11.62 20.62 20.87
CA GLY A 113 11.81 21.08 22.24
C GLY A 113 10.54 21.66 22.85
N LEU A 114 10.26 21.35 24.11
CA LEU A 114 9.01 21.75 24.79
C LEU A 114 8.78 23.26 24.87
N ASN A 115 9.83 24.07 24.79
CA ASN A 115 9.73 25.53 24.93
C ASN A 115 9.60 26.27 23.59
N GLU A 116 9.47 25.54 22.48
CA GLU A 116 9.34 26.13 21.15
C GLU A 116 7.95 26.76 20.94
N VAL A 117 7.90 28.09 20.96
CA VAL A 117 6.65 28.87 20.85
C VAL A 117 5.90 28.55 19.55
N TRP A 118 6.62 28.37 18.44
CA TRP A 118 6.00 28.03 17.16
C TRP A 118 5.34 26.64 17.19
N ALA A 119 5.92 25.69 17.92
CA ALA A 119 5.40 24.34 18.02
C ALA A 119 4.07 24.33 18.78
N HIS A 120 3.98 25.06 19.90
CA HIS A 120 2.71 25.25 20.61
C HIS A 120 1.66 25.96 19.78
N ARG A 121 2.03 26.94 18.95
CA ARG A 121 1.07 27.57 18.03
C ARG A 121 0.57 26.59 16.98
N LEU A 122 1.46 25.75 16.44
CA LEU A 122 1.11 24.71 15.48
C LEU A 122 0.09 23.73 16.07
N THR A 123 0.29 23.26 17.31
CA THR A 123 -0.63 22.30 17.96
C THR A 123 -2.00 22.86 18.34
N HIS A 124 -2.19 24.18 18.23
CA HIS A 124 -3.48 24.85 18.44
C HIS A 124 -4.05 25.41 17.13
N ASP A 125 -3.60 24.88 15.98
CA ASP A 125 -4.00 25.29 14.62
C ASP A 125 -3.85 26.81 14.37
N SER A 126 -2.90 27.44 15.05
CA SER A 126 -2.64 28.88 14.94
C SER A 126 -1.57 29.13 13.88
N LEU A 127 -2.02 29.27 12.63
CA LEU A 127 -1.19 29.69 11.50
C LEU A 127 -1.36 31.19 11.22
N PRO A 128 -0.27 31.95 11.01
CA PRO A 128 1.13 31.51 11.06
C PRO A 128 1.62 31.25 12.49
N THR A 129 2.46 30.22 12.64
CA THR A 129 3.14 29.91 13.91
C THR A 129 4.19 30.96 14.26
N GLY A 130 4.70 31.69 13.26
CA GLY A 130 5.83 32.62 13.39
C GLY A 130 7.17 31.99 13.04
N ASN A 131 7.21 30.69 12.71
CA ASN A 131 8.35 30.05 12.08
C ASN A 131 8.08 29.93 10.57
N ILE A 132 8.68 30.82 9.77
CA ILE A 132 8.42 30.96 8.33
C ILE A 132 8.62 29.65 7.57
N LEU A 133 9.63 28.84 7.95
CA LEU A 133 9.88 27.56 7.31
C LEU A 133 8.76 26.57 7.60
N VAL A 134 8.35 26.44 8.85
CA VAL A 134 7.24 25.57 9.27
C VAL A 134 5.94 26.02 8.60
N ASP A 135 5.64 27.31 8.64
CA ASP A 135 4.43 27.89 8.05
C ASP A 135 4.35 27.61 6.54
N ARG A 136 5.48 27.73 5.84
CA ARG A 136 5.58 27.37 4.42
C ARG A 136 5.34 25.89 4.20
N LEU A 137 6.03 25.00 4.91
CA LEU A 137 5.89 23.55 4.72
C LEU A 137 4.47 23.06 5.03
N VAL A 138 3.87 23.57 6.10
CA VAL A 138 2.48 23.24 6.48
C VAL A 138 1.50 23.70 5.41
N THR A 139 1.69 24.90 4.86
CA THR A 139 0.81 25.47 3.84
C THR A 139 1.00 24.79 2.47
N ASP A 140 2.25 24.69 1.98
CA ASP A 140 2.58 24.17 0.64
C ASP A 140 2.17 22.70 0.45
N PHE A 141 2.14 21.94 1.56
CA PHE A 141 1.83 20.51 1.56
C PHE A 141 0.52 20.17 2.30
N ALA A 142 -0.29 21.18 2.61
CA ALA A 142 -1.60 21.04 3.27
C ALA A 142 -1.55 20.06 4.46
N LEU A 143 -0.60 20.29 5.37
CA LEU A 143 -0.39 19.45 6.54
C LEU A 143 -1.32 19.89 7.68
N SER A 144 -1.85 18.92 8.41
CA SER A 144 -2.60 19.15 9.64
C SER A 144 -1.96 18.41 10.81
N VAL A 145 -2.12 18.93 12.02
CA VAL A 145 -1.74 18.21 13.24
C VAL A 145 -2.73 17.05 13.45
N ASP A 146 -2.20 15.84 13.67
CA ASP A 146 -2.97 14.62 13.89
C ASP A 146 -2.87 14.16 15.34
N ILE A 147 -1.63 14.04 15.85
CA ILE A 147 -1.36 13.62 17.23
C ILE A 147 -0.39 14.60 17.86
N VAL A 148 -0.63 14.92 19.13
CA VAL A 148 0.29 15.68 19.98
C VAL A 148 0.49 14.89 21.26
N ASP A 149 1.74 14.64 21.63
CA ASP A 149 2.08 13.96 22.88
C ASP A 149 3.37 14.53 23.48
N THR A 150 3.61 14.30 24.77
CA THR A 150 4.87 14.66 25.43
C THR A 150 5.67 13.40 25.68
N LEU A 151 6.88 13.35 25.12
CA LEU A 151 7.79 12.23 25.32
C LEU A 151 8.34 12.23 26.75
N PHE A 152 8.81 11.07 27.21
CA PHE A 152 9.49 10.93 28.51
C PHE A 152 10.75 11.81 28.62
N THR A 153 11.34 12.22 27.49
CA THR A 153 12.46 13.15 27.42
C THR A 153 12.08 14.59 27.75
N GLY A 154 10.77 14.88 27.83
CA GLY A 154 10.21 16.21 27.98
C GLY A 154 9.93 16.91 26.65
N ASP A 155 10.35 16.36 25.51
CA ASP A 155 10.08 16.93 24.18
C ASP A 155 8.63 16.73 23.74
N LEU A 156 8.16 17.58 22.84
CA LEU A 156 6.87 17.48 22.19
C LEU A 156 6.98 16.58 20.95
N LEU A 157 6.15 15.53 20.90
CA LEU A 157 5.88 14.74 19.71
C LEU A 157 4.69 15.35 18.97
N ILE A 158 4.88 15.72 17.71
CA ILE A 158 3.81 16.19 16.83
C ILE A 158 3.77 15.28 15.61
N VAL A 159 2.66 14.58 15.38
CA VAL A 159 2.41 13.88 14.12
C VAL A 159 1.68 14.82 13.19
N LEU A 160 2.28 15.08 12.03
CA LEU A 160 1.67 15.82 10.94
C LEU A 160 1.15 14.85 9.90
N ARG A 161 -0.06 15.12 9.39
CA ARG A 161 -0.71 14.34 8.34
C ARG A 161 -0.95 15.22 7.12
N SER A 162 -0.71 14.68 5.93
CA SER A 162 -0.99 15.35 4.65
C SER A 162 -2.35 14.94 4.08
N ALA A 163 -3.04 15.92 3.48
CA ALA A 163 -4.29 15.70 2.76
C ALA A 163 -4.11 14.86 1.48
N GLU A 164 -2.90 14.78 0.93
CA GLU A 164 -2.54 13.98 -0.25
C GLU A 164 -1.31 13.10 0.02
N PRO A 165 -1.10 11.99 -0.72
CA PRO A 165 0.11 11.18 -0.61
C PRO A 165 1.36 11.96 -1.03
N LEU A 166 2.39 11.97 -0.18
CA LEU A 166 3.68 12.62 -0.42
C LEU A 166 4.83 11.66 -0.15
N ASN A 167 6.00 11.97 -0.67
CA ASN A 167 7.24 11.34 -0.26
C ASN A 167 7.68 11.91 1.10
N MET A 168 7.19 11.30 2.19
CA MET A 168 7.49 11.76 3.55
C MET A 168 8.99 11.72 3.87
N ALA A 169 9.74 10.81 3.23
CA ALA A 169 11.19 10.74 3.39
C ALA A 169 11.92 11.94 2.79
N ALA A 170 11.36 12.57 1.74
CA ALA A 170 11.87 13.83 1.19
C ALA A 170 11.39 15.07 1.97
N LEU A 171 10.19 15.01 2.56
CA LEU A 171 9.63 16.11 3.34
C LEU A 171 10.28 16.25 4.73
N ALA A 172 10.50 15.14 5.44
CA ALA A 172 11.01 15.15 6.81
C ALA A 172 12.35 15.92 6.99
N PRO A 173 13.36 15.79 6.11
CA PRO A 173 14.59 16.60 6.18
C PRO A 173 14.37 18.11 6.08
N GLN A 174 13.27 18.57 5.47
CA GLN A 174 12.95 20.01 5.40
C GLN A 174 12.57 20.55 6.78
N PHE A 175 11.81 19.78 7.56
CA PHE A 175 11.46 20.15 8.93
C PHE A 175 12.67 20.18 9.87
N ARG A 176 13.69 19.33 9.65
CA ARG A 176 14.93 19.34 10.46
C ARG A 176 15.73 20.64 10.36
N GLN A 177 15.43 21.50 9.39
CA GLN A 177 16.05 22.82 9.26
C GLN A 177 15.37 23.88 10.14
N ALA A 178 14.20 23.59 10.71
CA ALA A 178 13.51 24.51 11.62
C ALA A 178 14.17 24.47 13.01
N SER A 179 14.34 25.65 13.62
CA SER A 179 14.88 25.75 14.98
C SER A 179 14.05 24.96 15.97
N GLY A 180 14.71 24.26 16.88
CA GLY A 180 14.09 23.48 17.95
C GLY A 180 13.58 22.08 17.54
N VAL A 181 13.66 21.71 16.26
CA VAL A 181 13.36 20.35 15.81
C VAL A 181 14.55 19.44 16.11
N HIS A 182 14.38 18.51 17.05
CA HIS A 182 15.37 17.49 17.40
C HIS A 182 15.35 16.33 16.39
N SER A 183 14.16 15.97 15.91
CA SER A 183 13.98 14.88 14.95
C SER A 183 12.77 15.13 14.06
N ALA A 184 12.85 14.66 12.82
CA ALA A 184 11.71 14.58 11.92
C ALA A 184 11.87 13.35 11.03
N ASN A 185 10.91 12.43 11.07
CA ASN A 185 10.96 11.19 10.30
C ASN A 185 9.58 10.83 9.76
N PRO A 186 9.52 10.08 8.64
CA PRO A 186 8.28 9.47 8.18
C PRO A 186 7.69 8.55 9.26
N ASP A 187 6.37 8.54 9.37
CA ASP A 187 5.63 7.68 10.30
C ASP A 187 5.38 6.30 9.65
N THR A 188 6.45 5.52 9.53
CA THR A 188 6.45 4.18 8.93
C THR A 188 6.05 3.11 9.95
N ARG A 189 5.32 2.10 9.50
CA ARG A 189 5.05 0.91 10.32
C ARG A 189 6.26 -0.02 10.35
N ILE A 190 6.52 -0.59 11.53
CA ILE A 190 7.52 -1.64 11.75
C ILE A 190 6.84 -3.00 11.62
N GLY A 191 7.56 -3.97 11.09
CA GLY A 191 7.11 -5.33 10.89
C GLY A 191 6.71 -5.59 9.44
N ASP A 192 5.79 -6.52 9.26
CA ASP A 192 5.34 -7.01 7.97
C ASP A 192 3.82 -7.31 8.00
N GLY A 193 3.25 -7.69 6.87
CA GLY A 193 1.84 -8.07 6.79
C GLY A 193 1.37 -8.33 5.36
N ASN A 194 0.11 -8.00 5.11
CA ASN A 194 -0.43 -7.95 3.76
C ASN A 194 0.21 -6.81 2.99
N ASP A 195 0.46 -7.03 1.71
CA ASP A 195 1.03 -6.02 0.83
C ASP A 195 0.60 -6.24 -0.62
N ILE A 196 0.69 -5.18 -1.40
CA ILE A 196 0.63 -5.23 -2.86
C ILE A 196 2.01 -4.84 -3.37
N GLY A 197 2.66 -5.73 -4.09
CA GLY A 197 3.83 -5.42 -4.91
C GLY A 197 3.38 -4.96 -6.30
N GLY A 198 4.13 -4.04 -6.89
CA GLY A 198 3.90 -3.53 -8.24
C GLY A 198 5.21 -3.49 -9.00
N GLU A 199 5.15 -3.83 -10.28
CA GLU A 199 6.24 -3.61 -11.23
C GLU A 199 5.62 -3.17 -12.56
N ARG A 200 6.26 -2.22 -13.23
CA ARG A 200 5.84 -1.76 -14.56
C ARG A 200 6.92 -2.08 -15.59
N ASP A 201 6.50 -2.83 -16.59
CA ASP A 201 7.25 -3.12 -17.81
C ASP A 201 6.27 -2.98 -19.00
N ASP A 202 6.26 -3.93 -19.96
CA ASP A 202 5.24 -4.05 -21.02
C ASP A 202 3.78 -4.17 -20.49
N ALA A 203 3.62 -4.50 -19.21
CA ALA A 203 2.35 -4.54 -18.48
C ALA A 203 2.57 -4.07 -17.04
N THR A 204 1.52 -3.61 -16.37
CA THR A 204 1.55 -3.44 -14.91
C THR A 204 1.33 -4.81 -14.27
N ARG A 205 2.30 -5.30 -13.51
CA ARG A 205 2.19 -6.53 -12.74
C ARG A 205 1.89 -6.21 -11.29
N LEU A 206 0.84 -6.82 -10.75
CA LEU A 206 0.46 -6.70 -9.35
C LEU A 206 0.61 -8.04 -8.64
N ALA A 207 1.33 -8.04 -7.54
CA ALA A 207 1.49 -9.20 -6.66
C ALA A 207 0.83 -8.90 -5.32
N TYR A 208 -0.41 -9.36 -5.14
CA TYR A 208 -1.10 -9.28 -3.86
C TYR A 208 -0.57 -10.35 -2.93
N SER A 209 -0.34 -10.00 -1.66
CA SER A 209 0.18 -10.95 -0.69
C SER A 209 -0.55 -10.90 0.65
N VAL A 210 -0.70 -12.08 1.25
CA VAL A 210 -1.21 -12.25 2.61
C VAL A 210 -0.09 -12.86 3.44
N GLY A 211 0.44 -12.07 4.38
CA GLY A 211 1.45 -12.52 5.34
C GLY A 211 0.80 -12.91 6.65
N TYR A 212 1.23 -14.00 7.28
CA TYR A 212 0.66 -14.50 8.53
C TYR A 212 1.69 -15.24 9.40
N GLY A 213 1.36 -15.44 10.68
CA GLY A 213 2.27 -15.97 11.70
C GLY A 213 3.01 -14.85 12.43
N ASP A 214 4.34 -14.91 12.53
CA ASP A 214 5.14 -13.86 13.20
C ASP A 214 5.41 -12.67 12.27
N CYS A 215 4.43 -11.79 12.08
CA CYS A 215 4.58 -10.60 11.25
C CYS A 215 5.34 -9.42 11.89
N PRO A 216 5.37 -9.22 13.23
CA PRO A 216 6.22 -8.20 13.84
C PRO A 216 7.71 -8.36 13.50
N ALA A 217 8.19 -9.60 13.38
CA ALA A 217 9.57 -9.90 12.98
C ALA A 217 9.74 -10.17 11.47
N GLY A 218 8.66 -10.12 10.69
CA GLY A 218 8.62 -10.53 9.29
C GLY A 218 7.86 -11.85 9.11
N CYS A 219 6.71 -11.79 8.43
CA CYS A 219 5.76 -12.91 8.39
C CYS A 219 6.44 -14.21 7.93
N ILE A 220 6.35 -15.26 8.76
CA ILE A 220 7.00 -16.56 8.50
C ILE A 220 6.37 -17.35 7.35
N ALA A 221 5.15 -16.99 6.96
CA ALA A 221 4.44 -17.58 5.84
C ALA A 221 3.74 -16.50 5.03
N ARG A 222 3.67 -16.71 3.70
CA ARG A 222 3.09 -15.74 2.78
C ARG A 222 2.47 -16.43 1.58
N ARG A 223 1.24 -16.05 1.27
CA ARG A 223 0.53 -16.42 0.03
C ARG A 223 0.59 -15.26 -0.95
N PHE A 224 0.82 -15.53 -2.23
CA PHE A 224 0.81 -14.54 -3.30
C PHE A 224 -0.25 -14.85 -4.36
N TYR A 225 -0.82 -13.79 -4.94
CA TYR A 225 -1.74 -13.83 -6.08
C TYR A 225 -1.27 -12.81 -7.12
N HIS A 226 -1.02 -13.28 -8.34
CA HIS A 226 -0.36 -12.48 -9.38
C HIS A 226 -1.32 -12.10 -10.49
N PHE A 227 -1.31 -10.83 -10.86
CA PHE A 227 -2.08 -10.30 -11.98
C PHE A 227 -1.18 -9.51 -12.91
N ALA A 228 -1.43 -9.59 -14.22
CA ALA A 228 -0.88 -8.67 -15.22
C ALA A 228 -2.02 -7.85 -15.83
N ILE A 229 -1.79 -6.55 -15.98
CA ILE A 229 -2.73 -5.60 -16.56
C ILE A 229 -2.05 -4.95 -17.75
N HIS A 230 -2.61 -5.16 -18.93
CA HIS A 230 -2.10 -4.65 -20.19
C HIS A 230 -2.78 -3.31 -20.54
N ASP A 231 -2.08 -2.49 -21.33
CA ASP A 231 -2.57 -1.17 -21.73
C ASP A 231 -3.84 -1.24 -22.61
N ASP A 232 -4.15 -2.41 -23.18
CA ASP A 232 -5.37 -2.66 -23.96
C ASP A 232 -6.61 -3.01 -23.09
N GLY A 233 -6.47 -3.03 -21.77
CA GLY A 233 -7.54 -3.38 -20.83
C GLY A 233 -7.64 -4.88 -20.50
N THR A 234 -6.78 -5.72 -21.09
CA THR A 234 -6.68 -7.13 -20.71
C THR A 234 -6.11 -7.27 -19.30
N VAL A 235 -6.83 -8.00 -18.44
CA VAL A 235 -6.36 -8.41 -17.12
C VAL A 235 -6.17 -9.92 -17.13
N GLU A 236 -4.97 -10.37 -16.76
CA GLU A 236 -4.61 -11.77 -16.64
C GLU A 236 -4.36 -12.11 -15.18
N TYR A 237 -5.04 -13.12 -14.66
CA TYR A 237 -4.61 -13.83 -13.47
C TYR A 237 -3.51 -14.81 -13.87
N LEU A 238 -2.34 -14.67 -13.27
CA LEU A 238 -1.14 -15.47 -13.58
C LEU A 238 -0.99 -16.68 -12.65
N GLY A 239 -1.85 -16.80 -11.63
CA GLY A 239 -1.81 -17.86 -10.64
C GLY A 239 -1.41 -17.37 -9.25
N ALA A 240 -1.29 -18.32 -8.34
CA ALA A 240 -0.94 -18.08 -6.95
C ALA A 240 0.24 -18.94 -6.51
N SER A 241 1.06 -18.42 -5.61
CA SER A 241 2.30 -19.05 -5.16
C SER A 241 2.56 -18.82 -3.67
N GLY A 242 3.65 -19.39 -3.15
CA GLY A 242 4.00 -19.33 -1.74
C GLY A 242 3.25 -20.36 -0.89
N SER A 243 3.10 -20.06 0.40
CA SER A 243 2.43 -20.92 1.38
C SER A 243 0.94 -21.13 1.04
N PRO A 244 0.26 -22.13 1.64
CA PRO A 244 -1.21 -22.23 1.54
C PRO A 244 -1.91 -20.96 2.06
N PRO A 245 -3.11 -20.61 1.57
CA PRO A 245 -3.84 -19.46 2.08
C PRO A 245 -4.19 -19.64 3.58
N PRO A 246 -4.04 -18.62 4.43
CA PRO A 246 -4.46 -18.70 5.82
C PRO A 246 -5.99 -18.74 5.92
N GLN A 247 -6.53 -19.30 7.01
CA GLN A 247 -7.97 -19.22 7.23
C GLN A 247 -8.40 -17.75 7.43
N PRO A 248 -9.44 -17.26 6.73
CA PRO A 248 -9.92 -15.91 6.91
C PRO A 248 -10.22 -15.61 8.40
N GLY A 249 -9.69 -14.52 8.92
CA GLY A 249 -9.86 -14.11 10.33
C GLY A 249 -8.89 -14.75 11.33
N SER A 250 -7.91 -15.54 10.88
CA SER A 250 -6.78 -15.95 11.71
C SER A 250 -5.66 -14.90 11.64
N PRO A 251 -5.04 -14.53 12.78
CA PRO A 251 -3.89 -13.62 12.79
C PRO A 251 -2.64 -14.22 12.13
#